data_AF-A0A147K532-F1
#
_entry.id   AF-A0A147K532-F1
#
_cell.length_a   1.000
_cell.length_b   1.000
_cell.length_c   1.000
_cell.angle_alpha   90.00
_cell.angle_beta   90.00
_cell.angle_gamma   90.00
#
_symmetry.space_group_name_H-M   'P 1'
#
loop_
_entity.id
_entity.type
_entity.pdbx_description
1 polymer ?
#
loop_
_entity_poly.entity_id
_entity_poly.type
_entity_poly.pdbx_seq_one_letter_code
_entity_poly.pdbx_strand_id
1 'polypeptide(L)'
;MNIFKVLSSNDGSINEPNVSSFLAYLLDPNENHGLGSRFLESFLSPMVLGDVDSFKELVYQNKVRDLSRNSKYEVRVQAEVKVNILENEIPRKTRDIDIVIELFDPIFSKSVPKFSFCVENKIKDGAIQTGDNQLFEELNGLVEYYQTLSDEGEQTLVSFIFLSHSGSKKAKLEFSELLFSLEHYDRAVPNIHLSWGDEEGIEPNVTVVDLLSRILKEESIGKIEPIFEYTKHTIKSFISFIYSGFSSYKEEKNLLIEKTDYGKPVIQYIRDFYDMVPFHRDIAHDELKNWVSQQVKVATGKTLKHANFDRSYIINEKNRKHYGVNSPQKAEKNLFYYPDENNKKIVRKLDPVNPPQNIRIYWKDPEQPDGTGWALVEGTGTLSHHQ
;
A
#
# COMPACT_ATOMS: atom_id res chain seq x y z
N MET A 1 9.00 -13.47 -19.67
CA MET A 1 8.16 -12.26 -19.79
C MET A 1 7.38 -12.13 -18.49
N ASN A 2 7.58 -11.06 -17.72
CA ASN A 2 6.79 -10.81 -16.51
C ASN A 2 5.44 -10.18 -16.88
N ILE A 3 4.34 -10.91 -16.73
CA ILE A 3 2.99 -10.47 -17.10
C ILE A 3 2.55 -9.24 -16.31
N PHE A 4 2.89 -9.14 -15.02
CA PHE A 4 2.54 -7.99 -14.18
C PHE A 4 3.21 -6.72 -14.69
N LYS A 5 4.49 -6.82 -15.07
CA LYS A 5 5.22 -5.69 -15.67
C LYS A 5 4.68 -5.29 -17.04
N VAL A 6 4.22 -6.25 -17.85
CA VAL A 6 3.60 -5.95 -19.16
C VAL A 6 2.28 -5.20 -18.96
N LEU A 7 1.41 -5.70 -18.08
CA LEU A 7 0.11 -5.09 -17.79
C LEU A 7 0.24 -3.70 -17.16
N SER A 8 1.35 -3.42 -16.46
CA SER A 8 1.63 -2.11 -15.85
C SER A 8 2.38 -1.09 -16.74
N SER A 9 2.77 -1.45 -17.98
CA SER A 9 3.70 -0.63 -18.78
C SER A 9 3.07 0.51 -19.60
N ASN A 10 1.75 0.52 -19.79
CA ASN A 10 1.03 1.53 -20.58
C ASN A 10 0.03 2.30 -19.69
N ASP A 11 -1.18 2.58 -20.18
CA ASP A 11 -2.23 3.27 -19.39
C ASP A 11 -2.84 2.38 -18.29
N GLY A 12 -2.58 1.06 -18.34
CA GLY A 12 -2.83 0.17 -17.21
C GLY A 12 -1.70 0.33 -16.20
N SER A 13 -2.02 0.78 -14.99
CA SER A 13 -1.18 0.57 -13.82
C SER A 13 -1.75 -0.60 -13.05
N ILE A 14 -0.95 -1.62 -12.76
CA ILE A 14 -1.35 -2.57 -11.71
C ILE A 14 -1.37 -1.78 -10.40
N ASN A 15 -2.58 -1.54 -9.91
CA ASN A 15 -2.86 -0.81 -8.68
C ASN A 15 -3.13 -1.78 -7.53
N GLU A 16 -3.33 -1.23 -6.33
CA GLU A 16 -3.70 -1.92 -5.11
C GLU A 16 -4.84 -2.94 -5.36
N PRO A 17 -6.02 -2.57 -5.93
CA PRO A 17 -7.08 -3.51 -6.29
C PRO A 17 -6.64 -4.71 -7.14
N ASN A 18 -5.79 -4.50 -8.15
CA ASN A 18 -5.31 -5.60 -8.98
C ASN A 18 -4.40 -6.56 -8.20
N VAL A 19 -3.59 -6.04 -7.27
CA VAL A 19 -2.74 -6.86 -6.41
C VAL A 19 -3.58 -7.59 -5.37
N SER A 20 -4.56 -6.94 -4.75
CA SER A 20 -5.53 -7.55 -3.82
C SER A 20 -6.31 -8.67 -4.51
N SER A 21 -6.78 -8.45 -5.74
CA SER A 21 -7.46 -9.47 -6.55
C SER A 21 -6.57 -10.69 -6.83
N PHE A 22 -5.31 -10.47 -7.20
CA PHE A 22 -4.39 -11.56 -7.46
C PHE A 22 -4.01 -12.32 -6.18
N LEU A 23 -3.87 -11.61 -5.06
CA LEU A 23 -3.62 -12.24 -3.76
C LEU A 23 -4.84 -13.06 -3.31
N ALA A 24 -6.06 -12.52 -3.43
CA ALA A 24 -7.30 -13.23 -3.13
C ALA A 24 -7.43 -14.52 -3.97
N TYR A 25 -7.11 -14.45 -5.27
CA TYR A 25 -7.06 -15.63 -6.15
C TYR A 25 -6.08 -16.70 -5.63
N LEU A 26 -4.91 -16.32 -5.11
CA LEU A 26 -3.95 -17.29 -4.56
C LEU A 26 -4.37 -17.86 -3.19
N LEU A 27 -5.12 -17.07 -2.41
CA LEU A 27 -5.59 -17.43 -1.08
C LEU A 27 -6.83 -18.34 -1.10
N ASP A 28 -7.59 -18.36 -2.19
CA ASP A 28 -8.81 -19.18 -2.28
C ASP A 28 -8.48 -20.64 -2.64
N PRO A 29 -8.60 -21.61 -1.71
CA PRO A 29 -8.33 -23.01 -2.01
C PRO A 29 -9.27 -23.61 -3.08
N ASN A 30 -10.34 -22.90 -3.43
CA ASN A 30 -11.29 -23.29 -4.47
C ASN A 30 -10.94 -22.76 -5.85
N GLU A 31 -9.91 -21.92 -5.98
CA GLU A 31 -9.51 -21.41 -7.27
C GLU A 31 -8.61 -22.39 -8.05
N ASN A 32 -8.53 -22.18 -9.36
CA ASN A 32 -7.83 -23.08 -10.27
C ASN A 32 -6.31 -22.83 -10.39
N HIS A 33 -5.66 -22.39 -9.32
CA HIS A 33 -4.20 -22.16 -9.32
C HIS A 33 -3.38 -23.43 -9.03
N GLY A 34 -3.98 -24.48 -8.47
CA GLY A 34 -3.29 -25.74 -8.18
C GLY A 34 -2.37 -25.69 -6.95
N LEU A 35 -2.57 -24.74 -6.04
CA LEU A 35 -1.88 -24.69 -4.73
C LEU A 35 -2.69 -25.39 -3.62
N GLY A 36 -3.96 -25.72 -3.89
CA GLY A 36 -4.93 -26.10 -2.86
C GLY A 36 -4.97 -25.04 -1.74
N SER A 37 -5.02 -25.48 -0.49
CA SER A 37 -4.98 -24.62 0.70
C SER A 37 -3.59 -24.23 1.18
N ARG A 38 -2.52 -24.69 0.52
CA ARG A 38 -1.15 -24.55 1.05
C ARG A 38 -0.69 -23.11 1.23
N PHE A 39 -1.08 -22.23 0.30
CA PHE A 39 -0.75 -20.81 0.42
C PHE A 39 -1.57 -20.14 1.52
N LEU A 40 -2.87 -20.41 1.60
CA LEU A 40 -3.72 -19.91 2.68
C LEU A 40 -3.22 -20.34 4.07
N GLU A 41 -2.94 -21.63 4.27
CA GLU A 41 -2.39 -22.18 5.52
C GLU A 41 -1.08 -21.46 5.89
N SER A 42 -0.20 -21.27 4.91
CA SER A 42 1.08 -20.59 5.09
C SER A 42 0.91 -19.11 5.40
N PHE A 43 -0.05 -18.43 4.77
CA PHE A 43 -0.34 -17.01 4.93
C PHE A 43 -0.97 -16.70 6.29
N LEU A 44 -1.88 -17.55 6.77
CA LEU A 44 -2.51 -17.38 8.08
C LEU A 44 -1.62 -17.85 9.25
N SER A 45 -0.56 -18.62 8.98
CA SER A 45 0.31 -19.19 10.02
C SER A 45 0.87 -18.16 11.00
N PRO A 46 1.41 -16.99 10.59
CA PRO A 46 1.93 -16.00 11.53
C PRO A 46 0.88 -15.48 12.52
N MET A 47 -0.36 -15.27 12.07
CA MET A 47 -1.49 -14.88 12.92
C MET A 47 -1.92 -16.02 13.84
N VAL A 48 -2.23 -17.19 13.25
CA VAL A 48 -2.83 -18.33 13.96
C VAL A 48 -1.87 -18.93 14.99
N LEU A 49 -0.57 -19.02 14.66
CA LEU A 49 0.44 -19.56 15.57
C LEU A 49 0.97 -18.50 16.55
N GLY A 50 0.78 -17.21 16.24
CA GLY A 50 1.09 -16.11 17.15
C GLY A 50 0.08 -15.97 18.30
N ASP A 51 -1.16 -16.42 18.09
CA ASP A 51 -2.24 -16.41 19.08
C ASP A 51 -2.98 -17.77 19.13
N VAL A 52 -2.26 -18.79 19.61
CA VAL A 52 -2.78 -20.17 19.68
C VAL A 52 -4.04 -20.26 20.54
N ASP A 53 -4.22 -19.40 21.53
CA ASP A 53 -5.36 -19.44 22.45
C ASP A 53 -6.66 -19.05 21.72
N SER A 54 -6.64 -17.96 20.96
CA SER A 54 -7.78 -17.53 20.13
C SER A 54 -8.05 -18.50 18.98
N PHE A 55 -6.99 -19.07 18.39
CA PHE A 55 -7.10 -19.93 17.20
C PHE A 55 -6.85 -21.41 17.46
N LYS A 56 -7.08 -21.92 18.69
CA LYS A 56 -6.82 -23.33 19.06
C LYS A 56 -7.44 -24.34 18.10
N GLU A 57 -8.61 -24.00 17.54
CA GLU A 57 -9.32 -24.83 16.56
C GLU A 57 -8.80 -24.71 15.13
N LEU A 58 -7.84 -23.85 14.84
CA LEU A 58 -7.12 -23.83 13.57
C LEU A 58 -5.75 -24.49 13.70
N VAL A 59 -5.26 -24.73 14.91
CA VAL A 59 -3.95 -25.35 15.14
C VAL A 59 -4.08 -26.88 15.17
N TYR A 60 -3.19 -27.56 14.44
CA TYR A 60 -2.99 -29.01 14.50
C TYR A 60 -1.50 -29.32 14.31
N GLN A 61 -0.87 -29.99 15.28
CA GLN A 61 0.56 -30.34 15.25
C GLN A 61 1.48 -29.13 14.96
N ASN A 62 1.23 -28.01 15.63
CA ASN A 62 1.99 -26.75 15.47
C ASN A 62 1.98 -26.19 14.04
N LYS A 63 0.88 -26.40 13.32
CA LYS A 63 0.61 -25.84 11.99
C LYS A 63 -0.85 -25.41 11.92
N VAL A 64 -1.16 -24.51 10.98
CA VAL A 64 -2.55 -24.33 10.55
C VAL A 64 -3.02 -25.64 9.95
N ARG A 65 -4.18 -26.12 10.39
CA ARG A 65 -4.77 -27.36 9.89
C ARG A 65 -5.16 -27.23 8.42
N ASP A 66 -5.46 -28.35 7.79
CA ASP A 66 -5.94 -28.38 6.41
C ASP A 66 -7.17 -27.47 6.24
N LEU A 67 -7.10 -26.57 5.25
CA LEU A 67 -8.18 -25.67 4.82
C LEU A 67 -8.65 -25.98 3.38
N SER A 68 -8.35 -27.18 2.87
CA SER A 68 -8.80 -27.62 1.56
C SER A 68 -10.32 -27.80 1.50
N ARG A 69 -10.85 -28.03 0.29
CA ARG A 69 -12.26 -28.34 0.03
C ARG A 69 -12.84 -29.51 0.84
N ASN A 70 -11.98 -30.43 1.27
CA ASN A 70 -12.38 -31.61 2.05
C ASN A 70 -12.17 -31.42 3.56
N SER A 71 -11.79 -30.22 3.98
CA SER A 71 -11.55 -29.90 5.38
C SER A 71 -12.84 -29.70 6.16
N LYS A 72 -12.72 -29.49 7.47
CA LYS A 72 -13.83 -29.12 8.36
C LYS A 72 -14.45 -27.77 7.98
N TYR A 73 -13.67 -26.86 7.43
CA TYR A 73 -14.07 -25.49 7.17
C TYR A 73 -14.43 -25.30 5.70
N GLU A 74 -15.57 -24.69 5.43
CA GLU A 74 -15.83 -24.07 4.14
C GLU A 74 -15.10 -22.72 4.11
N VAL A 75 -14.21 -22.56 3.13
CA VAL A 75 -13.42 -21.34 2.95
C VAL A 75 -14.06 -20.47 1.88
N ARG A 76 -14.27 -19.19 2.21
CA ARG A 76 -14.66 -18.17 1.25
C ARG A 76 -13.65 -17.02 1.27
N VAL A 77 -13.17 -16.61 0.12
CA VAL A 77 -12.28 -15.46 -0.03
C VAL A 77 -12.99 -14.43 -0.90
N GLN A 78 -13.12 -13.20 -0.40
CA GLN A 78 -13.82 -12.12 -1.07
C GLN A 78 -12.87 -10.92 -1.18
N ALA A 79 -12.84 -10.26 -2.35
CA ALA A 79 -12.10 -9.02 -2.54
C ALA A 79 -13.07 -7.82 -2.57
N GLU A 80 -12.60 -6.64 -2.16
CA GLU A 80 -13.36 -5.37 -2.17
C GLU A 80 -14.68 -5.45 -1.37
N VAL A 81 -14.60 -5.92 -0.12
CA VAL A 81 -15.78 -6.09 0.74
C VAL A 81 -16.18 -4.76 1.38
N LYS A 82 -17.41 -4.32 1.08
CA LYS A 82 -18.00 -3.11 1.65
C LYS A 82 -18.53 -3.33 3.06
N VAL A 83 -18.09 -2.49 3.98
CA VAL A 83 -18.61 -2.42 5.35
C VAL A 83 -19.18 -1.05 5.65
N ASN A 84 -20.26 -1.03 6.45
CA ASN A 84 -20.89 0.20 6.90
C ASN A 84 -20.34 0.56 8.28
N ILE A 85 -20.02 1.83 8.49
CA ILE A 85 -19.70 2.39 9.81
C ILE A 85 -20.98 2.98 10.38
N LEU A 86 -21.45 2.38 11.48
CA LEU A 86 -22.68 2.78 12.14
C LEU A 86 -22.38 3.83 13.22
N GLU A 87 -23.24 4.84 13.32
CA GLU A 87 -23.29 5.75 14.46
C GLU A 87 -24.74 5.84 14.94
N ASN A 88 -24.99 5.44 16.18
CA ASN A 88 -26.34 5.28 16.73
C ASN A 88 -27.25 4.43 15.84
N GLU A 89 -26.74 3.29 15.36
CA GLU A 89 -27.44 2.34 14.47
C GLU A 89 -27.77 2.88 13.06
N ILE A 90 -27.23 4.06 12.68
CA ILE A 90 -27.44 4.66 11.36
C ILE A 90 -26.14 4.59 10.56
N PRO A 91 -26.14 4.04 9.33
CA PRO A 91 -24.98 4.06 8.44
C PRO A 91 -24.57 5.50 8.09
N ARG A 92 -23.35 5.89 8.47
CA ARG A 92 -22.83 7.25 8.20
C ARG A 92 -21.77 7.26 7.10
N LYS A 93 -21.00 6.17 7.00
CA LYS A 93 -19.83 6.06 6.11
C LYS A 93 -19.67 4.61 5.67
N THR A 94 -19.07 4.42 4.50
CA THR A 94 -18.70 3.09 4.00
C THR A 94 -17.19 3.00 3.88
N ARG A 95 -16.64 1.81 4.12
CA ARG A 95 -15.26 1.45 3.84
C ARG A 95 -15.21 0.18 2.99
N ASP A 96 -14.17 0.06 2.19
CA ASP A 96 -13.95 -1.08 1.31
C ASP A 96 -12.71 -1.81 1.85
N ILE A 97 -12.90 -3.05 2.31
CA ILE A 97 -11.83 -3.94 2.77
C ILE A 97 -11.25 -4.66 1.56
N ASP A 98 -9.92 -4.63 1.43
CA ASP A 98 -9.23 -5.25 0.29
C ASP A 98 -9.54 -6.75 0.12
N ILE A 99 -9.39 -7.56 1.18
CA ILE A 99 -9.71 -8.99 1.16
C ILE A 99 -10.31 -9.42 2.50
N VAL A 100 -11.36 -10.24 2.45
CA VAL A 100 -11.90 -10.95 3.63
C VAL A 100 -11.80 -12.45 3.38
N ILE A 101 -11.20 -13.17 4.33
CA ILE A 101 -11.11 -14.64 4.33
C ILE A 101 -12.01 -15.17 5.44
N GLU A 102 -13.04 -15.92 5.06
CA GLU A 102 -14.04 -16.46 5.97
C GLU A 102 -13.91 -17.98 6.07
N LEU A 103 -13.89 -18.50 7.30
CA LEU A 103 -13.89 -19.93 7.59
C LEU A 103 -15.21 -20.31 8.28
N PHE A 104 -16.12 -20.92 7.52
CA PHE A 104 -17.40 -21.40 8.01
C PHE A 104 -17.26 -22.81 8.58
N ASP A 105 -17.76 -23.01 9.80
CA ASP A 105 -17.89 -24.32 10.43
C ASP A 105 -19.38 -24.67 10.47
N PRO A 106 -19.85 -25.67 9.69
CA PRO A 106 -21.27 -26.01 9.62
C PRO A 106 -21.90 -26.41 10.96
N ILE A 107 -21.08 -26.76 11.96
CA ILE A 107 -21.53 -27.07 13.33
C ILE A 107 -21.68 -25.79 14.16
N PHE A 108 -20.90 -24.75 13.86
CA PHE A 108 -20.90 -23.48 14.59
C PHE A 108 -22.08 -22.60 14.20
N SER A 109 -22.22 -22.32 12.90
CA SER A 109 -23.28 -21.47 12.38
C SER A 109 -23.47 -21.73 10.88
N LYS A 110 -24.68 -21.46 10.39
CA LYS A 110 -24.98 -21.47 8.94
C LYS A 110 -24.95 -20.08 8.32
N SER A 111 -25.05 -19.02 9.13
CA SER A 111 -25.19 -17.64 8.66
C SER A 111 -23.87 -16.87 8.71
N VAL A 112 -23.05 -17.11 9.74
CA VAL A 112 -21.81 -16.37 9.98
C VAL A 112 -20.59 -17.30 10.02
N PRO A 113 -19.41 -16.82 9.60
CA PRO A 113 -18.19 -17.60 9.69
C PRO A 113 -17.75 -17.71 11.14
N LYS A 114 -17.03 -18.78 11.47
CA LYS A 114 -16.42 -18.92 12.79
C LYS A 114 -15.20 -18.02 12.94
N PHE A 115 -14.41 -17.91 11.89
CA PHE A 115 -13.23 -17.05 11.81
C PHE A 115 -13.34 -16.16 10.58
N SER A 116 -13.03 -14.88 10.72
CA SER A 116 -12.95 -13.93 9.62
C SER A 116 -11.65 -13.15 9.71
N PHE A 117 -10.81 -13.22 8.67
CA PHE A 117 -9.57 -12.49 8.58
C PHE A 117 -9.74 -11.35 7.57
N CYS A 118 -9.75 -10.12 8.08
CA CYS A 118 -9.68 -8.91 7.28
C CYS A 118 -8.23 -8.68 6.86
N VAL A 119 -7.99 -8.44 5.57
CA VAL A 119 -6.67 -8.12 5.04
C VAL A 119 -6.75 -6.76 4.34
N GLU A 120 -5.97 -5.81 4.81
CA GLU A 120 -5.79 -4.51 4.15
C GLU A 120 -4.40 -4.47 3.49
N ASN A 121 -4.32 -4.07 2.23
CA ASN A 121 -3.15 -4.19 1.39
C ASN A 121 -2.64 -2.84 0.86
N LYS A 122 -1.43 -2.46 1.25
CA LYS A 122 -0.75 -1.25 0.76
C LYS A 122 0.53 -1.62 0.01
N ILE A 123 0.53 -1.46 -1.32
CA ILE A 123 1.73 -1.73 -2.14
C ILE A 123 2.67 -0.53 -2.26
N LYS A 124 2.20 0.70 -1.95
CA LYS A 124 2.96 1.96 -2.02
C LYS A 124 2.59 2.91 -0.88
N ASP A 125 3.58 3.68 -0.41
CA ASP A 125 3.41 4.74 0.61
C ASP A 125 2.45 5.87 0.22
N GLY A 126 2.18 6.02 -1.08
CA GLY A 126 1.22 7.01 -1.58
C GLY A 126 -0.24 6.63 -1.31
N ALA A 127 -0.52 5.35 -1.04
CA ALA A 127 -1.86 4.85 -0.73
C ALA A 127 -2.22 4.96 0.76
N ILE A 128 -1.23 5.29 1.61
CA ILE A 128 -1.40 5.44 3.05
C ILE A 128 -1.82 6.87 3.37
N GLN A 129 -3.03 7.04 3.89
CA GLN A 129 -3.56 8.32 4.34
C GLN A 129 -3.28 8.48 5.83
N THR A 130 -2.30 9.31 6.18
CA THR A 130 -1.99 9.62 7.59
C THR A 130 -3.13 10.41 8.23
N GLY A 131 -3.55 9.99 9.43
CA GLY A 131 -4.62 10.67 10.19
C GLY A 131 -6.04 10.26 9.82
N ASP A 132 -6.21 9.39 8.83
CA ASP A 132 -7.49 8.72 8.58
C ASP A 132 -7.53 7.43 9.42
N ASN A 133 -8.54 7.26 10.27
CA ASN A 133 -8.69 6.07 11.13
C ASN A 133 -9.19 4.85 10.32
N GLN A 134 -8.71 4.71 9.08
CA GLN A 134 -9.21 3.79 8.06
C GLN A 134 -9.19 2.33 8.55
N LEU A 135 -8.02 1.86 9.02
CA LEU A 135 -7.86 0.46 9.46
C LEU A 135 -8.83 0.09 10.59
N PHE A 136 -9.01 1.01 11.55
CA PHE A 136 -9.92 0.79 12.67
C PHE A 136 -11.39 0.81 12.23
N GLU A 137 -11.76 1.75 11.36
CA GLU A 137 -13.11 1.82 10.80
C GLU A 137 -13.45 0.55 10.02
N GLU A 138 -12.56 0.07 9.15
CA GLU A 138 -12.71 -1.19 8.40
C GLU A 138 -12.93 -2.39 9.32
N LEU A 139 -12.06 -2.53 10.32
CA LEU A 139 -12.16 -3.61 11.30
C LEU A 139 -13.47 -3.52 12.09
N ASN A 140 -13.83 -2.34 12.60
CA ASN A 140 -15.04 -2.18 13.41
C ASN A 140 -16.30 -2.39 12.57
N GLY A 141 -16.33 -1.90 11.33
CA GLY A 141 -17.43 -2.12 10.40
C GLY A 141 -17.64 -3.61 10.10
N LEU A 142 -16.56 -4.40 9.97
CA LEU A 142 -16.66 -5.84 9.79
C LEU A 142 -17.14 -6.56 11.06
N VAL A 143 -16.68 -6.14 12.24
CA VAL A 143 -17.18 -6.68 13.52
C VAL A 143 -18.67 -6.42 13.67
N GLU A 144 -19.12 -5.19 13.43
CA GLU A 144 -20.54 -4.82 13.49
C GLU A 144 -21.36 -5.59 12.46
N TYR A 145 -20.84 -5.73 11.23
CA TYR A 145 -21.48 -6.53 10.19
C TYR A 145 -21.82 -7.94 10.68
N TYR A 146 -20.86 -8.69 11.23
CA TYR A 146 -21.16 -10.04 11.74
C TYR A 146 -22.02 -10.03 13.00
N GLN A 147 -21.85 -9.06 13.90
CA GLN A 147 -22.70 -8.94 15.10
C GLN A 147 -24.18 -8.79 14.74
N THR A 148 -24.51 -8.05 13.67
CA THR A 148 -25.90 -7.90 13.21
C THR A 148 -26.49 -9.17 12.59
N LEU A 149 -25.63 -10.10 12.14
CA LEU A 149 -26.03 -11.35 11.50
C LEU A 149 -25.97 -12.56 12.44
N SER A 150 -25.34 -12.42 13.61
CA SER A 150 -25.08 -13.50 14.56
C SER A 150 -26.28 -13.74 15.47
N ASP A 151 -26.62 -15.01 15.67
CA ASP A 151 -27.56 -15.42 16.73
C ASP A 151 -26.85 -15.43 18.10
N GLU A 152 -27.62 -15.52 19.19
CA GLU A 152 -27.07 -15.60 20.56
C GLU A 152 -26.08 -16.77 20.70
N GLY A 153 -24.81 -16.45 20.98
CA GLY A 153 -23.74 -17.42 21.17
C GLY A 153 -22.90 -17.75 19.92
N GLU A 154 -23.27 -17.22 18.74
CA GLU A 154 -22.56 -17.44 17.47
C GLU A 154 -21.65 -16.26 17.11
N GLN A 155 -20.66 -15.95 17.96
CA GLN A 155 -19.78 -14.81 17.72
C GLN A 155 -18.61 -15.15 16.78
N THR A 156 -18.59 -14.57 15.58
CA THR A 156 -17.43 -14.63 14.67
C THR A 156 -16.18 -14.04 15.33
N LEU A 157 -15.07 -14.78 15.32
CA LEU A 157 -13.76 -14.23 15.66
C LEU A 157 -13.20 -13.46 14.46
N VAL A 158 -13.27 -12.13 14.52
CA VAL A 158 -12.69 -11.23 13.52
C VAL A 158 -11.22 -10.97 13.86
N SER A 159 -10.36 -10.90 12.85
CA SER A 159 -8.92 -10.64 12.98
C SER A 159 -8.42 -9.75 11.85
N PHE A 160 -7.32 -9.03 12.08
CA PHE A 160 -6.84 -8.00 11.15
C PHE A 160 -5.40 -8.24 10.68
N ILE A 161 -5.19 -8.34 9.37
CA ILE A 161 -3.88 -8.49 8.75
C ILE A 161 -3.60 -7.23 7.94
N PHE A 162 -2.67 -6.41 8.42
CA PHE A 162 -2.17 -5.30 7.63
C PHE A 162 -0.99 -5.76 6.79
N LEU A 163 -1.08 -5.66 5.46
CA LEU A 163 -0.05 -6.08 4.53
C LEU A 163 0.52 -4.85 3.81
N SER A 164 1.79 -4.53 4.05
CA SER A 164 2.41 -3.36 3.44
C SER A 164 3.71 -3.67 2.68
N HIS A 165 4.15 -2.72 1.84
CA HIS A 165 5.51 -2.76 1.32
C HIS A 165 6.54 -2.67 2.46
N SER A 166 7.67 -3.37 2.26
CA SER A 166 8.75 -3.53 3.24
C SER A 166 9.51 -2.25 3.54
N GLY A 167 9.70 -1.91 4.81
CA GLY A 167 10.44 -0.72 5.24
C GLY A 167 9.70 0.61 5.14
N SER A 168 8.39 0.56 4.87
CA SER A 168 7.54 1.75 4.98
C SER A 168 7.43 2.21 6.44
N LYS A 169 8.02 3.38 6.74
CA LYS A 169 7.80 4.06 8.02
C LYS A 169 6.35 4.51 8.18
N LYS A 170 5.71 4.90 7.08
CA LYS A 170 4.29 5.30 7.09
C LYS A 170 3.39 4.14 7.48
N ALA A 171 3.61 2.95 6.91
CA ALA A 171 2.85 1.76 7.26
C ALA A 171 3.02 1.38 8.73
N LYS A 172 4.26 1.43 9.25
CA LYS A 172 4.52 1.18 10.68
C LYS A 172 3.76 2.15 11.59
N LEU A 173 3.67 3.43 11.21
CA LEU A 173 2.90 4.44 11.95
C LEU A 173 1.40 4.18 11.87
N GLU A 174 0.85 3.94 10.68
CA GLU A 174 -0.58 3.63 10.47
C GLU A 174 -1.02 2.39 11.26
N PHE A 175 -0.21 1.34 11.27
CA PHE A 175 -0.48 0.16 12.09
C PHE A 175 -0.41 0.47 13.60
N SER A 176 0.52 1.33 14.03
CA SER A 176 0.61 1.77 15.43
C SER A 176 -0.62 2.60 15.84
N GLU A 177 -1.17 3.40 14.93
CA GLU A 177 -2.43 4.13 15.15
C GLU A 177 -3.61 3.17 15.31
N LEU A 178 -3.69 2.09 14.53
CA LEU A 178 -4.68 1.03 14.74
C LEU A 178 -4.55 0.41 16.14
N LEU A 179 -3.34 0.04 16.56
CA LEU A 179 -3.10 -0.54 17.89
C LEU A 179 -3.54 0.41 19.02
N PHE A 180 -3.23 1.69 18.88
CA PHE A 180 -3.65 2.72 19.82
C PHE A 180 -5.18 2.83 19.88
N SER A 181 -5.87 2.83 18.73
CA SER A 181 -7.33 2.84 18.67
C SER A 181 -7.93 1.60 19.34
N LEU A 182 -7.38 0.40 19.09
CA LEU A 182 -7.85 -0.84 19.73
C LEU A 182 -7.72 -0.79 21.25
N GLU A 183 -6.59 -0.30 21.77
CA GLU A 183 -6.39 -0.12 23.21
C GLU A 183 -7.35 0.94 23.79
N HIS A 184 -7.51 2.07 23.10
CA HIS A 184 -8.39 3.17 23.54
C HIS A 184 -9.85 2.73 23.70
N TYR A 185 -10.33 1.86 22.81
CA TYR A 185 -11.70 1.35 22.81
C TYR A 185 -11.85 0.00 23.54
N ASP A 186 -10.82 -0.49 24.24
CA ASP A 186 -10.79 -1.78 24.96
C ASP A 186 -11.22 -2.98 24.06
N ARG A 187 -10.71 -2.99 22.82
CA ARG A 187 -11.03 -3.98 21.79
C ARG A 187 -9.87 -4.99 21.67
N ALA A 188 -10.06 -6.17 22.23
CA ALA A 188 -9.13 -7.29 22.03
C ALA A 188 -9.40 -7.99 20.68
N VAL A 189 -8.69 -7.58 19.64
CA VAL A 189 -8.78 -8.19 18.30
C VAL A 189 -7.40 -8.74 17.89
N PRO A 190 -7.29 -10.03 17.51
CA PRO A 190 -6.06 -10.57 16.97
C PRO A 190 -5.65 -9.81 15.70
N ASN A 191 -4.42 -9.29 15.68
CA ASN A 191 -3.92 -8.47 14.59
C ASN A 191 -2.44 -8.71 14.31
N ILE A 192 -2.01 -8.45 13.09
CA ILE A 192 -0.61 -8.60 12.67
C ILE A 192 -0.27 -7.67 11.50
N HIS A 193 0.98 -7.20 11.48
CA HIS A 193 1.56 -6.47 10.36
C HIS A 193 2.51 -7.39 9.58
N LEU A 194 2.18 -7.69 8.33
CA LEU A 194 3.00 -8.46 7.41
C LEU A 194 3.60 -7.54 6.33
N SER A 195 4.72 -7.99 5.75
CA SER A 195 5.35 -7.32 4.61
C SER A 195 5.31 -8.17 3.35
N TRP A 196 5.29 -7.49 2.20
CA TRP A 196 5.38 -8.13 0.90
C TRP A 196 6.74 -8.83 0.67
N GLY A 197 7.84 -8.22 1.11
CA GLY A 197 9.20 -8.77 1.01
C GLY A 197 10.11 -8.35 2.17
N ASP A 198 11.41 -8.56 2.03
CA ASP A 198 12.39 -8.21 3.08
C ASP A 198 12.70 -6.71 3.11
N GLU A 199 13.05 -6.22 4.30
CA GLU A 199 13.67 -4.90 4.49
C GLU A 199 15.20 -5.09 4.58
N GLU A 200 15.97 -4.38 3.75
CA GLU A 200 17.44 -4.47 3.78
C GLU A 200 17.97 -4.13 5.18
N GLY A 201 18.71 -5.06 5.80
CA GLY A 201 19.41 -4.84 7.07
C GLY A 201 18.59 -5.07 8.34
N ILE A 202 17.38 -5.63 8.24
CA ILE A 202 16.56 -6.05 9.39
C ILE A 202 16.50 -7.59 9.43
N GLU A 203 16.36 -8.17 10.64
CA GLU A 203 16.12 -9.61 10.78
C GLU A 203 14.89 -10.06 9.97
N PRO A 204 14.94 -11.25 9.34
CA PRO A 204 13.87 -11.72 8.46
C PRO A 204 12.60 -12.02 9.27
N ASN A 205 11.58 -11.18 9.09
CA ASN A 205 10.21 -11.55 9.39
C ASN A 205 9.65 -12.41 8.24
N VAL A 206 8.62 -13.22 8.50
CA VAL A 206 7.98 -14.01 7.44
C VAL A 206 7.26 -13.08 6.46
N THR A 207 7.71 -13.04 5.20
CA THR A 207 7.15 -12.17 4.15
C THR A 207 6.30 -12.95 3.14
N VAL A 208 5.43 -12.26 2.39
CA VAL A 208 4.65 -12.93 1.32
C VAL A 208 5.57 -13.57 0.26
N VAL A 209 6.68 -12.92 -0.08
CA VAL A 209 7.71 -13.49 -0.97
C VAL A 209 8.31 -14.77 -0.41
N ASP A 210 8.57 -14.85 0.90
CA ASP A 210 9.09 -16.08 1.52
C ASP A 210 8.09 -17.21 1.47
N LEU A 211 6.82 -16.91 1.74
CA LEU A 211 5.73 -17.89 1.70
C LEU A 211 5.59 -18.48 0.30
N LEU A 212 5.55 -17.63 -0.74
CA LEU A 212 5.48 -18.07 -2.13
C LEU A 212 6.73 -18.83 -2.57
N SER A 213 7.91 -18.35 -2.20
CA SER A 213 9.19 -18.99 -2.53
C SER A 213 9.32 -20.37 -1.87
N ARG A 214 8.85 -20.50 -0.64
CA ARG A 214 8.81 -21.76 0.08
C ARG A 214 7.92 -22.77 -0.63
N ILE A 215 6.72 -22.38 -1.06
CA ILE A 215 5.81 -23.28 -1.81
C ILE A 215 6.46 -23.79 -3.10
N LEU A 216 7.08 -22.91 -3.88
CA LEU A 216 7.80 -23.32 -5.10
C LEU A 216 8.97 -24.26 -4.79
N LYS A 217 9.69 -24.02 -3.70
CA LYS A 217 10.78 -24.90 -3.26
C LYS A 217 10.25 -26.27 -2.82
N GLU A 218 9.17 -26.30 -2.05
CA GLU A 218 8.54 -27.53 -1.59
C GLU A 218 8.02 -28.37 -2.76
N GLU A 219 7.44 -27.74 -3.79
CA GLU A 219 7.04 -28.44 -5.02
C GLU A 219 8.27 -29.03 -5.74
N SER A 220 9.34 -28.24 -5.88
CA SER A 220 10.54 -28.68 -6.61
C SER A 220 11.24 -29.90 -6.01
N ILE A 221 11.05 -30.14 -4.71
CA ILE A 221 11.60 -31.31 -3.99
C ILE A 221 10.57 -32.42 -3.79
N GLY A 222 9.37 -32.29 -4.35
CA GLY A 222 8.29 -33.28 -4.23
C GLY A 222 7.65 -33.36 -2.84
N LYS A 223 7.77 -32.32 -2.01
CA LYS A 223 7.12 -32.26 -0.68
C LYS A 223 5.63 -31.94 -0.79
N ILE A 224 5.22 -31.24 -1.83
CA ILE A 224 3.83 -30.98 -2.18
C ILE A 224 3.53 -31.46 -3.59
N GLU A 225 2.24 -31.58 -3.91
CA GLU A 225 1.77 -31.96 -5.25
C GLU A 225 2.27 -30.99 -6.33
N PRO A 226 2.46 -31.46 -7.57
CA PRO A 226 2.86 -30.62 -8.68
C PRO A 226 1.92 -29.45 -8.90
N ILE A 227 2.50 -28.25 -9.02
CA ILE A 227 1.77 -27.03 -9.35
C ILE A 227 1.79 -26.86 -10.87
N PHE A 228 0.69 -26.37 -11.45
CA PHE A 228 0.65 -26.09 -12.89
C PHE A 228 1.78 -25.14 -13.32
N GLU A 229 2.41 -25.43 -14.47
CA GLU A 229 3.54 -24.64 -14.97
C GLU A 229 3.20 -23.15 -15.14
N TYR A 230 1.99 -22.84 -15.62
CA TYR A 230 1.56 -21.44 -15.73
C TYR A 230 1.49 -20.78 -14.36
N THR A 231 0.92 -21.43 -13.33
CA THR A 231 0.88 -20.89 -11.97
C THR A 231 2.29 -20.67 -11.43
N LYS A 232 3.22 -21.62 -11.64
CA LYS A 232 4.62 -21.45 -11.23
C LYS A 232 5.26 -20.22 -11.87
N HIS A 233 5.06 -20.03 -13.16
CA HIS A 233 5.56 -18.86 -13.87
C HIS A 233 4.89 -17.55 -13.43
N THR A 234 3.59 -17.58 -13.13
CA THR A 234 2.85 -16.43 -12.60
C THR A 234 3.35 -16.06 -11.22
N ILE A 235 3.51 -17.01 -10.29
CA ILE A 235 4.08 -16.76 -8.94
C ILE A 235 5.50 -16.19 -9.06
N LYS A 236 6.36 -16.76 -9.89
CA LYS A 236 7.72 -16.23 -10.13
C LYS A 236 7.70 -14.81 -10.69
N SER A 237 6.76 -14.52 -11.59
CA SER A 237 6.56 -13.17 -12.13
C SER A 237 6.07 -12.20 -11.06
N PHE A 238 5.18 -12.66 -10.18
CA PHE A 238 4.66 -11.85 -9.08
C PHE A 238 5.73 -11.54 -8.04
N ILE A 239 6.53 -12.53 -7.62
CA ILE A 239 7.70 -12.32 -6.75
C ILE A 239 8.66 -11.29 -7.38
N SER A 240 8.97 -11.44 -8.68
CA SER A 240 9.80 -10.47 -9.39
C SER A 240 9.19 -9.06 -9.45
N PHE A 241 7.85 -8.95 -9.47
CA PHE A 241 7.15 -7.68 -9.46
C PHE A 241 7.18 -7.02 -8.07
N ILE A 242 7.05 -7.81 -7.00
CA ILE A 242 7.22 -7.35 -5.62
C ILE A 242 8.65 -6.82 -5.41
N TYR A 243 9.69 -7.56 -5.84
CA TYR A 243 11.08 -7.10 -5.73
C TYR A 243 11.37 -5.82 -6.51
N SER A 244 10.59 -5.51 -7.55
CA SER A 244 10.69 -4.22 -8.26
C SER A 244 9.97 -3.07 -7.55
N GLY A 245 9.46 -3.28 -6.34
CA GLY A 245 8.62 -2.29 -5.64
C GLY A 245 7.32 -2.01 -6.41
N PHE A 246 6.75 -3.04 -7.06
CA PHE A 246 5.56 -2.91 -7.91
C PHE A 246 5.73 -1.90 -9.07
N SER A 247 6.95 -1.83 -9.64
CA SER A 247 7.29 -0.94 -10.75
C SER A 247 7.11 -1.60 -12.12
N SER A 248 6.66 -0.82 -13.10
CA SER A 248 6.55 -1.25 -14.50
C SER A 248 7.89 -1.28 -15.23
N TYR A 249 7.97 -1.93 -16.41
CA TYR A 249 9.17 -1.87 -17.25
C TYR A 249 9.50 -0.44 -17.70
N LYS A 250 8.48 0.38 -17.93
CA LYS A 250 8.66 1.77 -18.36
C LYS A 250 9.29 2.61 -17.25
N GLU A 251 8.82 2.45 -16.02
CA GLU A 251 9.38 3.12 -14.85
C GLU A 251 10.82 2.66 -14.58
N GLU A 252 11.09 1.35 -14.59
CA GLU A 252 12.44 0.81 -14.42
C GLU A 252 13.38 1.32 -15.52
N LYS A 253 12.95 1.29 -16.79
CA LYS A 253 13.75 1.78 -17.92
C LYS A 253 14.03 3.26 -17.81
N ASN A 254 13.05 4.08 -17.42
CA ASN A 254 13.24 5.51 -17.22
C ASN A 254 14.25 5.78 -16.09
N LEU A 255 14.13 5.07 -14.97
CA LEU A 255 15.07 5.17 -13.85
C LEU A 255 16.49 4.73 -14.25
N LEU A 256 16.62 3.66 -15.03
CA LEU A 256 17.91 3.19 -15.54
C LEU A 256 18.53 4.18 -16.53
N ILE A 257 17.73 4.77 -17.43
CA ILE A 257 18.19 5.82 -18.34
C ILE A 257 18.65 7.03 -17.56
N GLU A 258 17.88 7.50 -16.57
CA GLU A 258 18.30 8.64 -15.75
C GLU A 258 19.56 8.34 -14.94
N LYS A 259 19.69 7.16 -14.34
CA LYS A 259 20.94 6.76 -13.66
C LYS A 259 22.12 6.70 -14.63
N THR A 260 21.92 6.21 -15.85
CA THR A 260 22.97 6.10 -16.86
C THR A 260 23.36 7.44 -17.48
N ASP A 261 22.40 8.36 -17.63
CA ASP A 261 22.63 9.68 -18.20
C ASP A 261 23.09 10.71 -17.17
N TYR A 262 22.60 10.60 -15.93
CA TYR A 262 22.78 11.63 -14.91
C TYR A 262 23.38 11.11 -13.60
N GLY A 263 23.70 9.83 -13.47
CA GLY A 263 24.33 9.24 -12.28
C GLY A 263 23.32 8.89 -11.18
N LYS A 264 22.31 9.74 -10.99
CA LYS A 264 21.12 9.47 -10.16
C LYS A 264 19.89 10.22 -10.71
N PRO A 265 18.67 9.90 -10.26
CA PRO A 265 17.46 10.58 -10.72
C PRO A 265 17.52 12.10 -10.51
N VAL A 266 17.01 12.88 -11.47
CA VAL A 266 17.11 14.36 -11.44
C VAL A 266 16.45 14.94 -10.19
N ILE A 267 15.34 14.35 -9.74
CA ILE A 267 14.65 14.74 -8.52
C ILE A 267 15.52 14.61 -7.26
N GLN A 268 16.49 13.69 -7.24
CA GLN A 268 17.41 13.58 -6.10
C GLN A 268 18.38 14.76 -6.04
N TYR A 269 18.88 15.23 -7.19
CA TYR A 269 19.68 16.46 -7.21
C TYR A 269 18.86 17.66 -6.73
N ILE A 270 17.59 17.76 -7.13
CA ILE A 270 16.70 18.83 -6.67
C ILE A 270 16.49 18.76 -5.16
N ARG A 271 16.39 17.53 -4.61
CA ARG A 271 16.28 17.32 -3.15
C ARG A 271 17.56 17.69 -2.42
N ASP A 272 18.74 17.32 -2.93
CA ASP A 272 20.01 17.76 -2.34
C ASP A 272 20.08 19.30 -2.25
N PHE A 273 19.66 19.99 -3.31
CA PHE A 273 19.60 21.45 -3.32
C PHE A 273 18.58 21.97 -2.30
N TYR A 274 17.39 21.36 -2.24
CA TYR A 274 16.37 21.68 -1.24
C TYR A 274 16.93 21.57 0.18
N ASP A 275 17.67 20.51 0.50
CA ASP A 275 18.23 20.26 1.83
C ASP A 275 19.31 21.30 2.19
N MET A 276 20.08 21.79 1.22
CA MET A 276 21.12 22.80 1.43
C MET A 276 20.60 24.23 1.64
N VAL A 277 19.39 24.56 1.15
CA VAL A 277 18.91 25.95 1.10
C VAL A 277 18.05 26.32 2.33
N PRO A 278 18.21 27.53 2.91
CA PRO A 278 17.36 28.02 4.01
C PRO A 278 15.91 28.29 3.60
N PHE A 279 14.96 28.16 4.54
CA PHE A 279 13.52 28.30 4.28
C PHE A 279 13.07 29.67 3.72
N HIS A 280 13.63 30.76 4.23
CA HIS A 280 13.17 32.12 3.87
C HIS A 280 13.91 32.74 2.69
N ARG A 281 14.72 31.96 1.98
CA ARG A 281 15.50 32.46 0.84
C ARG A 281 14.69 32.38 -0.44
N ASP A 282 14.55 33.51 -1.12
CA ASP A 282 14.10 33.53 -2.51
C ASP A 282 15.20 33.01 -3.43
N ILE A 283 14.84 31.99 -4.21
CA ILE A 283 15.76 31.28 -5.09
C ILE A 283 15.33 31.59 -6.51
N ALA A 284 16.24 32.12 -7.34
CA ALA A 284 15.99 32.19 -8.77
C ALA A 284 15.87 30.76 -9.33
N HIS A 285 14.82 30.45 -10.09
CA HIS A 285 14.62 29.12 -10.66
C HIS A 285 15.82 28.69 -11.53
N ASP A 286 16.44 29.65 -12.22
CA ASP A 286 17.67 29.44 -12.98
C ASP A 286 18.88 29.12 -12.10
N GLU A 287 18.97 29.63 -10.86
CA GLU A 287 20.02 29.25 -9.90
C GLU A 287 19.93 27.76 -9.58
N LEU A 288 18.73 27.29 -9.20
CA LEU A 288 18.47 25.87 -8.94
C LEU A 288 18.77 25.02 -10.18
N LYS A 289 18.30 25.42 -11.36
CA LYS A 289 18.53 24.69 -12.62
C LYS A 289 20.02 24.61 -12.98
N ASN A 290 20.76 25.71 -12.81
CA ASN A 290 22.19 25.75 -13.07
C ASN A 290 22.96 24.87 -12.10
N TRP A 291 22.59 24.89 -10.81
CA TRP A 291 23.20 24.03 -9.81
C TRP A 291 22.99 22.55 -10.15
N VAL A 292 21.76 22.13 -10.44
CA VAL A 292 21.47 20.73 -10.80
C VAL A 292 22.21 20.33 -12.07
N SER A 293 22.23 21.19 -13.09
CA SER A 293 22.96 20.94 -14.34
C SER A 293 24.47 20.78 -14.11
N GLN A 294 25.05 21.56 -13.20
CA GLN A 294 26.45 21.43 -12.82
C GLN A 294 26.73 20.12 -12.08
N GLN A 295 25.89 19.72 -11.12
CA GLN A 295 26.06 18.46 -10.40
C GLN A 295 25.95 17.24 -11.31
N VAL A 296 25.01 17.26 -12.27
CA VAL A 296 24.91 16.24 -13.31
C VAL A 296 26.19 16.19 -14.16
N LYS A 297 26.69 17.35 -14.60
CA LYS A 297 27.93 17.44 -15.39
C LYS A 297 29.15 16.95 -14.62
N VAL A 298 29.25 17.22 -13.32
CA VAL A 298 30.32 16.72 -12.45
C VAL A 298 30.22 15.20 -12.30
N ALA A 299 29.01 14.67 -12.11
CA ALA A 299 28.79 13.25 -11.88
C ALA A 299 29.01 12.38 -13.13
N THR A 300 28.63 12.86 -14.32
CA THR A 300 28.62 12.02 -15.54
C THR A 300 29.30 12.63 -16.76
N GLY A 301 29.73 13.89 -16.70
CA GLY A 301 30.26 14.62 -17.86
C GLY A 301 29.19 15.02 -18.90
N LYS A 302 27.93 14.64 -18.71
CA LYS A 302 26.82 14.93 -19.63
C LYS A 302 26.09 16.21 -19.25
N THR A 303 25.38 16.79 -20.23
CA THR A 303 24.52 17.96 -20.02
C THR A 303 23.08 17.51 -19.73
N LEU A 304 22.46 18.10 -18.72
CA LEU A 304 21.05 17.87 -18.41
C LEU A 304 20.15 18.37 -19.55
N LYS A 305 19.31 17.48 -20.09
CA LYS A 305 18.33 17.85 -21.11
C LYS A 305 17.22 18.68 -20.49
N HIS A 306 16.80 19.75 -21.17
CA HIS A 306 15.75 20.65 -20.68
C HIS A 306 14.45 19.93 -20.31
N ALA A 307 14.04 18.93 -21.10
CA ALA A 307 12.82 18.17 -20.87
C ALA A 307 12.83 17.34 -19.57
N ASN A 308 14.02 17.03 -19.04
CA ASN A 308 14.18 16.18 -17.85
C ASN A 308 14.27 17.01 -16.56
N PHE A 309 14.14 18.33 -16.68
CA PHE A 309 14.03 19.26 -15.56
C PHE A 309 12.60 19.79 -15.47
N ASP A 310 11.65 18.87 -15.28
CA ASP A 310 10.23 19.21 -15.16
C ASP A 310 9.96 19.93 -13.83
N ARG A 311 8.97 20.82 -13.83
CA ARG A 311 8.64 21.66 -12.66
C ARG A 311 7.73 20.95 -11.65
N SER A 312 7.65 19.63 -11.67
CA SER A 312 6.69 18.88 -10.84
C SER A 312 6.95 18.99 -9.34
N TYR A 313 8.17 19.39 -8.96
CA TYR A 313 8.61 19.60 -7.59
C TYR A 313 8.11 20.91 -6.94
N ILE A 314 7.36 21.74 -7.69
CA ILE A 314 6.80 23.03 -7.24
C ILE A 314 5.29 22.86 -7.03
N ILE A 315 4.78 23.08 -5.81
CA ILE A 315 3.40 22.69 -5.43
C ILE A 315 2.31 23.48 -6.16
N ASN A 316 2.53 24.77 -6.41
CA ASN A 316 1.60 25.65 -7.13
C ASN A 316 1.89 25.75 -8.64
N GLU A 317 2.62 24.78 -9.21
CA GLU A 317 2.73 24.65 -10.66
C GLU A 317 1.56 23.84 -11.23
N LYS A 318 0.63 24.53 -11.89
CA LYS A 318 -0.55 23.91 -12.55
C LYS A 318 -0.21 22.69 -13.39
N ASN A 319 0.89 22.75 -14.13
CA ASN A 319 1.26 21.68 -15.05
C ASN A 319 1.80 20.42 -14.34
N ARG A 320 2.08 20.46 -13.03
CA ARG A 320 2.64 19.31 -12.29
C ARG A 320 1.75 18.07 -12.34
N LYS A 321 0.44 18.24 -12.52
CA LYS A 321 -0.54 17.16 -12.70
C LYS A 321 -0.24 16.26 -13.91
N HIS A 322 0.44 16.79 -14.93
CA HIS A 322 0.84 16.03 -16.13
C HIS A 322 2.15 15.24 -15.92
N TYR A 323 2.87 15.47 -14.83
CA TYR A 323 4.17 14.87 -14.53
C TYR A 323 4.07 13.84 -13.39
N GLY A 324 2.97 13.08 -13.37
CA GLY A 324 2.77 11.98 -12.41
C GLY A 324 2.59 12.42 -10.96
N VAL A 325 2.15 13.67 -10.72
CA VAL A 325 1.72 14.11 -9.38
C VAL A 325 0.22 13.82 -9.24
N ASN A 326 -0.11 12.71 -8.59
CA ASN A 326 -1.49 12.18 -8.47
C ASN A 326 -2.09 12.30 -7.06
N SER A 327 -1.37 12.91 -6.12
CA SER A 327 -1.83 13.16 -4.76
C SER A 327 -1.23 14.48 -4.25
N PRO A 328 -1.95 15.23 -3.40
CA PRO A 328 -1.42 16.43 -2.76
C PRO A 328 -0.30 16.13 -1.75
N GLN A 329 -0.20 14.91 -1.21
CA GLN A 329 0.78 14.50 -0.19
C GLN A 329 2.07 13.89 -0.78
N LYS A 330 2.37 14.15 -2.06
CA LYS A 330 3.52 13.58 -2.77
C LYS A 330 4.85 14.22 -2.34
N ALA A 331 5.33 13.83 -1.15
CA ALA A 331 6.45 14.45 -0.44
C ALA A 331 7.74 14.55 -1.26
N GLU A 332 8.03 13.58 -2.13
CA GLU A 332 9.20 13.60 -3.02
C GLU A 332 9.14 14.71 -4.08
N LYS A 333 7.95 15.25 -4.35
CA LYS A 333 7.71 16.36 -5.30
C LYS A 333 7.15 17.62 -4.61
N ASN A 334 6.96 17.63 -3.30
CA ASN A 334 6.50 18.81 -2.56
C ASN A 334 7.70 19.52 -1.93
N LEU A 335 8.53 20.15 -2.78
CA LEU A 335 9.80 20.73 -2.34
C LEU A 335 9.78 22.25 -2.36
N PHE A 336 9.13 22.86 -3.35
CA PHE A 336 9.15 24.31 -3.53
C PHE A 336 7.76 24.86 -3.82
N TYR A 337 7.61 26.17 -3.71
CA TYR A 337 6.44 26.91 -4.17
C TYR A 337 6.85 28.24 -4.80
N TYR A 338 6.03 28.78 -5.69
CA TYR A 338 6.15 30.15 -6.18
C TYR A 338 5.56 31.09 -5.12
N PRO A 339 6.33 32.02 -4.53
CA PRO A 339 5.79 32.99 -3.58
C PRO A 339 4.84 34.00 -4.24
N ASP A 340 4.99 34.22 -5.54
CA ASP A 340 4.07 34.98 -6.39
C ASP A 340 3.79 34.16 -7.66
N GLU A 341 2.53 33.76 -7.88
CA GLU A 341 2.14 32.95 -9.03
C GLU A 341 2.35 33.67 -10.37
N ASN A 342 2.41 35.00 -10.36
CA ASN A 342 2.71 35.80 -11.55
C ASN A 342 4.21 35.81 -11.86
N ASN A 343 5.06 35.58 -10.85
CA ASN A 343 6.51 35.54 -10.99
C ASN A 343 7.07 34.12 -10.81
N LYS A 344 6.89 33.29 -11.84
CA LYS A 344 7.43 31.92 -11.89
C LYS A 344 8.96 31.83 -12.05
N LYS A 345 9.69 32.94 -11.93
CA LYS A 345 11.16 32.95 -11.95
C LYS A 345 11.76 32.76 -10.55
N ILE A 346 10.96 32.92 -9.50
CA ILE A 346 11.41 32.77 -8.11
C ILE A 346 10.66 31.60 -7.49
N VAL A 347 11.40 30.76 -6.77
CA VAL A 347 10.84 29.69 -5.95
C VAL A 347 11.33 29.85 -4.51
N ARG A 348 10.53 29.38 -3.56
CA ARG A 348 10.91 29.31 -2.15
C ARG A 348 10.72 27.89 -1.65
N LYS A 349 11.60 27.50 -0.72
CA LYS A 349 11.57 26.20 -0.06
C LYS A 349 10.23 26.03 0.67
N LEU A 350 9.55 24.91 0.45
CA LEU A 350 8.34 24.56 1.18
C LEU A 350 8.71 23.99 2.56
N ASP A 351 8.18 24.59 3.61
CA ASP A 351 8.17 23.99 4.96
C ASP A 351 6.94 23.08 5.09
N PRO A 352 7.11 21.75 5.21
CA PRO A 352 5.98 20.85 5.38
C PRO A 352 5.33 20.97 6.76
N VAL A 353 6.04 21.51 7.76
CA VAL A 353 5.53 21.71 9.13
C VAL A 353 4.77 23.03 9.23
N ASN A 354 5.28 24.09 8.60
CA ASN A 354 4.67 25.43 8.59
C ASN A 354 4.44 25.91 7.15
N PRO A 355 3.48 25.31 6.43
CA PRO A 355 3.26 25.63 5.02
C PRO A 355 2.70 27.05 4.85
N PRO A 356 3.05 27.73 3.74
CA PRO A 356 2.56 29.06 3.46
C PRO A 356 1.04 29.06 3.26
N GLN A 357 0.35 29.94 3.99
CA GLN A 357 -1.09 30.11 3.85
C GLN A 357 -1.45 30.59 2.44
N ASN A 358 -2.60 30.15 1.93
CA ASN A 358 -3.15 30.57 0.64
C ASN A 358 -2.28 30.24 -0.59
N ILE A 359 -1.46 29.18 -0.53
CA ILE A 359 -0.80 28.63 -1.73
C ILE A 359 -1.61 27.46 -2.25
N ARG A 360 -1.89 27.44 -3.56
CA ARG A 360 -2.61 26.34 -4.20
C ARG A 360 -1.69 25.14 -4.39
N ILE A 361 -2.13 23.94 -4.05
CA ILE A 361 -1.48 22.69 -4.42
C ILE A 361 -2.22 22.11 -5.60
N TYR A 362 -1.50 21.81 -6.69
CA TYR A 362 -2.05 21.14 -7.87
C TYR A 362 -1.66 19.66 -7.88
N TRP A 363 -2.61 18.78 -8.19
CA TRP A 363 -2.38 17.35 -8.46
C TRP A 363 -3.37 16.84 -9.52
N LYS A 364 -3.11 15.65 -10.05
CA LYS A 364 -4.04 14.93 -10.92
C LYS A 364 -4.96 14.09 -10.06
N ASP A 365 -6.19 14.55 -9.89
CA ASP A 365 -7.24 13.79 -9.24
C ASP A 365 -8.05 13.02 -10.33
N PRO A 366 -8.26 11.69 -10.18
CA PRO A 366 -9.06 10.90 -11.11
C PRO A 366 -10.53 11.34 -11.20
N GLU A 367 -11.08 11.84 -10.10
CA GLU A 367 -12.47 12.29 -9.99
C GLU A 367 -12.62 13.77 -10.34
N GLN A 368 -11.55 14.56 -10.14
CA GLN A 368 -11.50 15.98 -10.47
C GLN A 368 -10.30 16.31 -11.39
N PRO A 369 -10.49 16.48 -12.71
CA PRO A 369 -9.39 16.72 -13.66
C PRO A 369 -8.51 17.96 -13.36
N ASP A 370 -8.98 18.84 -12.46
CA ASP A 370 -8.31 20.03 -11.94
C ASP A 370 -8.01 19.98 -10.43
N GLY A 371 -7.88 18.79 -9.84
CA GLY A 371 -7.57 18.55 -8.42
C GLY A 371 -6.67 19.62 -7.82
N THR A 372 -7.29 20.49 -7.01
CA THR A 372 -6.65 21.67 -6.43
C THR A 372 -7.12 21.87 -5.00
N GLY A 373 -6.18 22.30 -4.15
CA GLY A 373 -6.43 22.58 -2.73
C GLY A 373 -5.51 23.69 -2.24
N TRP A 374 -5.65 24.09 -0.98
CA TRP A 374 -4.74 25.04 -0.34
C TRP A 374 -3.70 24.30 0.50
N ALA A 375 -2.53 24.91 0.67
CA ALA A 375 -1.39 24.23 1.26
C ALA A 375 -1.64 23.74 2.69
N LEU A 376 -1.58 22.40 2.85
CA LEU A 376 -1.26 21.60 4.04
C LEU A 376 -1.71 22.22 5.39
N VAL A 377 -3.01 22.34 5.62
CA VAL A 377 -3.50 22.38 7.01
C VAL A 377 -3.52 20.95 7.51
N GLU A 378 -2.69 20.64 8.51
CA GLU A 378 -3.09 19.75 9.60
C GLU A 378 -2.20 19.96 10.83
N GLY A 379 -2.49 21.04 11.56
CA GLY A 379 -2.61 20.97 13.00
C GLY A 379 -4.09 21.10 13.31
N THR A 380 -4.78 19.97 13.54
CA THR A 380 -6.16 19.86 14.04
C THR A 380 -7.22 20.73 13.34
N GLY A 381 -8.02 20.14 12.44
CA GLY A 381 -9.36 20.64 12.12
C GLY A 381 -9.68 20.82 10.64
N THR A 382 -10.54 19.92 10.13
CA THR A 382 -11.53 20.13 9.05
C THR A 382 -11.08 20.94 7.81
N LEU A 383 -10.81 20.24 6.71
CA LEU A 383 -10.87 20.82 5.36
C LEU A 383 -12.29 21.32 5.08
N SER A 384 -12.48 22.63 4.95
CA SER A 384 -13.71 23.21 4.41
C SER A 384 -13.64 23.24 2.89
N HIS A 385 -14.55 22.50 2.24
CA HIS A 385 -14.89 22.76 0.85
C HIS A 385 -15.75 24.03 0.79
N HIS A 386 -15.19 25.12 0.27
CA HIS A 386 -16.00 26.22 -0.22
C HIS A 386 -15.88 26.33 -1.74
N GLN A 387 -17.07 26.53 -2.34
CA GLN A 387 -17.44 26.46 -3.74
C GLN A 387 -16.66 27.38 -4.67
#